data_AF-A0A919I4V2-F1
#
_entry.id   AF-A0A919I4V2-F1
#
_cell.length_a   1.000
_cell.length_b   1.000
_cell.length_c   1.000
_cell.angle_alpha   90.00
_cell.angle_beta   90.00
_cell.angle_gamma   90.00
#
_symmetry.space_group_name_H-M   'P 1'
#
loop_
_entity.id
_entity.type
_entity.pdbx_description
1 polymer ?
#
loop_
_entity_poly.entity_id
_entity_poly.type
_entity_poly.pdbx_seq_one_letter_code
_entity_poly.pdbx_strand_id
1 'polypeptide(L)'
;MKMRIATELSRFQKYNDLVHIHFDQNIGYLENNRKGLREMTRKLDQRIRRFEKKYPDSFASIENDLQSDIAKYGSATFNPILNETTFINSYSLFESLLKKLCDLAAEQVGMTFRPKDLGNFAESCTAFLESEMEIDLSALKPSLKELKIYRQIQSRLVHKEQEKKMDPQLENFLSGNTHFRLRNAAKESFYIYDPQFVIEFCDLANKYLSTISQKLDKRFPPR
;
A
#
# COMPACT_ATOMS: atom_id res chain seq x y z
N MET A 1 -26.42 -26.29 -32.96
CA MET A 1 -25.92 -26.33 -31.57
C MET A 1 -24.58 -25.61 -31.52
N LYS A 2 -24.55 -24.34 -31.11
CA LYS A 2 -23.30 -23.55 -31.01
C LYS A 2 -22.56 -24.01 -29.74
N MET A 3 -21.50 -24.79 -29.89
CA MET A 3 -20.55 -25.00 -28.80
C MET A 3 -19.94 -23.64 -28.43
N ARG A 4 -20.20 -23.18 -27.21
CA ARG A 4 -19.38 -22.14 -26.59
C ARG A 4 -18.01 -22.77 -26.35
N ILE A 5 -17.04 -22.44 -27.20
CA ILE A 5 -15.64 -22.65 -26.87
C ILE A 5 -15.39 -21.76 -25.65
N ALA A 6 -15.16 -22.38 -24.49
CA ALA A 6 -14.65 -21.64 -23.34
C ALA A 6 -13.24 -21.18 -23.73
N THR A 7 -13.08 -19.90 -24.03
CA THR A 7 -11.76 -19.33 -24.34
C THR A 7 -10.92 -19.47 -23.07
N GLU A 8 -9.90 -20.33 -23.10
CA GLU A 8 -8.97 -20.44 -21.98
C GLU A 8 -8.32 -19.09 -21.74
N LEU A 9 -8.49 -18.55 -20.53
CA LEU A 9 -7.82 -17.30 -20.15
C LEU A 9 -6.31 -17.49 -20.24
N SER A 10 -5.65 -16.50 -20.85
CA SER A 10 -4.18 -16.50 -20.93
C SER A 10 -3.56 -16.44 -19.53
N ARG A 11 -2.28 -16.80 -19.42
CA ARG A 11 -1.55 -16.72 -18.15
C ARG A 11 -1.51 -15.28 -17.62
N PHE A 12 -1.39 -14.29 -18.50
CA PHE A 12 -1.37 -12.87 -18.14
C PHE A 12 -2.74 -12.35 -17.70
N GLN A 13 -3.83 -12.85 -18.29
CA GLN A 13 -5.19 -12.54 -17.84
C GLN A 13 -5.45 -13.10 -16.44
N LYS A 14 -5.11 -14.38 -16.21
CA LYS A 14 -5.20 -15.00 -14.88
C LYS A 14 -4.35 -14.27 -13.83
N TYR A 15 -3.15 -13.84 -14.21
CA TYR A 15 -2.29 -13.02 -13.35
C TYR A 15 -2.95 -11.67 -13.03
N ASN A 16 -3.55 -11.00 -14.03
CA ASN A 16 -4.23 -9.72 -13.83
C ASN A 16 -5.39 -9.83 -12.84
N ASP A 17 -6.20 -10.88 -12.94
CA ASP A 17 -7.29 -11.12 -11.99
C ASP A 17 -6.75 -11.31 -10.56
N LEU A 18 -5.64 -12.03 -10.42
CA LEU A 18 -4.96 -12.24 -9.14
C LEU A 18 -4.40 -10.93 -8.55
N VAL A 19 -3.89 -10.02 -9.39
CA VAL A 19 -3.47 -8.68 -8.95
C VAL A 19 -4.65 -7.91 -8.35
N HIS A 20 -5.78 -7.87 -9.05
CA HIS A 20 -6.99 -7.18 -8.56
C HIS A 20 -7.44 -7.76 -7.22
N ILE A 21 -7.56 -9.09 -7.12
CA ILE A 21 -7.97 -9.77 -5.90
C ILE A 21 -7.07 -9.40 -4.71
N HIS A 22 -5.74 -9.38 -4.88
CA HIS A 22 -4.83 -9.11 -3.78
C HIS A 22 -4.89 -7.65 -3.29
N PHE A 23 -4.99 -6.67 -4.20
CA PHE A 23 -5.11 -5.27 -3.78
C PHE A 23 -6.49 -4.97 -3.19
N ASP A 24 -7.56 -5.54 -3.74
CA ASP A 24 -8.92 -5.43 -3.17
C ASP A 24 -8.98 -6.02 -1.76
N GLN A 25 -8.27 -7.13 -1.51
CA GLN A 25 -8.14 -7.72 -0.17
C GLN A 25 -7.45 -6.77 0.82
N ASN A 26 -6.38 -6.10 0.42
CA ASN A 26 -5.68 -5.14 1.28
C ASN A 26 -6.53 -3.90 1.58
N ILE A 27 -7.23 -3.37 0.57
CA ILE A 27 -8.18 -2.26 0.74
C ILE A 27 -9.30 -2.70 1.69
N GLY A 28 -9.92 -3.86 1.45
CA GLY A 28 -10.98 -4.41 2.29
C GLY A 28 -10.50 -4.65 3.73
N TYR A 29 -9.27 -5.15 3.93
CA TYR A 29 -8.68 -5.30 5.26
C TYR A 29 -8.58 -3.96 5.99
N LEU A 30 -8.06 -2.92 5.31
CA LEU A 30 -7.94 -1.58 5.88
C LEU A 30 -9.30 -1.02 6.30
N GLU A 31 -10.28 -1.05 5.40
CA GLU A 31 -11.62 -0.50 5.63
C GLU A 31 -12.36 -1.24 6.75
N ASN A 32 -12.29 -2.58 6.76
CA ASN A 32 -12.95 -3.41 7.77
C ASN A 32 -12.37 -3.17 9.16
N ASN A 33 -11.04 -3.11 9.28
CA ASN A 33 -10.40 -2.82 10.57
C ASN A 33 -10.74 -1.42 11.06
N ARG A 34 -10.78 -0.41 10.18
CA ARG A 34 -11.21 0.94 10.54
C ARG A 34 -12.66 1.01 10.97
N LYS A 35 -13.55 0.27 10.30
CA LYS A 35 -14.95 0.13 10.72
C LYS A 35 -15.05 -0.50 12.11
N GLY A 36 -14.30 -1.58 12.36
CA GLY A 36 -14.20 -2.23 13.66
C GLY A 36 -13.68 -1.30 14.76
N LEU A 37 -12.61 -0.55 14.49
CA LEU A 37 -12.06 0.45 15.41
C LEU A 37 -13.10 1.53 15.77
N ARG A 38 -13.79 2.08 14.77
CA ARG A 38 -14.88 3.06 15.02
C ARG A 38 -16.00 2.49 15.88
N GLU A 39 -16.40 1.25 15.62
CA GLU A 39 -17.44 0.60 16.41
C GLU A 39 -16.99 0.34 17.86
N MET A 40 -15.74 -0.09 18.05
CA MET A 40 -15.16 -0.27 19.38
C MET A 40 -15.07 1.04 20.14
N THR A 41 -14.58 2.13 19.51
CA THR A 41 -14.55 3.47 20.12
C THR A 41 -15.94 3.90 20.55
N ARG A 42 -16.96 3.76 19.68
CA ARG A 42 -18.34 4.08 20.04
C ARG A 42 -18.85 3.26 21.22
N LYS A 43 -18.56 1.95 21.28
CA LYS A 43 -18.95 1.08 22.40
C LYS A 43 -18.26 1.49 23.70
N LEU A 44 -16.98 1.88 23.63
CA LEU A 44 -16.23 2.41 24.77
C LEU A 44 -16.85 3.71 25.28
N ASP A 45 -17.10 4.69 24.41
CA ASP A 45 -17.73 5.97 24.78
C ASP A 45 -19.08 5.74 25.48
N GLN A 46 -19.88 4.79 24.99
CA GLN A 46 -21.15 4.43 25.62
C GLN A 46 -20.99 3.75 26.98
N ARG A 47 -19.91 3.00 27.22
CA ARG A 47 -19.61 2.41 28.53
C ARG A 47 -19.13 3.47 29.50
N ILE A 48 -18.30 4.41 29.03
CA ILE A 48 -17.79 5.54 29.81
C ILE A 48 -18.94 6.42 30.30
N ARG A 49 -19.82 6.87 29.40
CA ARG A 49 -21.00 7.68 29.76
C ARG A 49 -21.94 6.97 30.75
N ARG A 50 -22.07 5.65 30.62
CA ARG A 50 -22.87 4.84 31.56
C ARG A 50 -22.20 4.74 32.93
N PHE A 51 -20.88 4.63 32.96
CA PHE A 51 -20.10 4.59 34.20
C PHE A 51 -20.14 5.93 34.92
N GLU A 52 -19.89 7.04 34.21
CA GLU A 52 -20.02 8.42 34.70
C GLU A 52 -21.39 8.66 35.35
N LYS A 53 -22.48 8.31 34.65
CA LYS A 53 -23.84 8.49 35.18
C LYS A 53 -24.10 7.65 36.44
N LYS A 54 -23.50 6.47 36.55
CA LYS A 54 -23.75 5.52 37.65
C LYS A 54 -22.87 5.79 38.87
N TYR A 55 -21.67 6.32 38.67
CA TYR A 55 -20.65 6.54 39.69
C TYR A 55 -19.94 7.90 39.48
N PRO A 56 -20.65 9.03 39.65
CA PRO A 56 -20.11 10.35 39.32
C PRO A 56 -18.85 10.70 40.11
N ASP A 57 -18.82 10.45 41.42
CA ASP A 57 -17.67 10.77 42.27
C ASP A 57 -16.43 9.93 41.91
N SER A 58 -16.64 8.63 41.63
CA SER A 58 -15.56 7.74 41.20
C SER A 58 -15.06 8.11 39.79
N PHE A 59 -15.95 8.54 38.90
CA PHE A 59 -15.55 9.00 37.57
C PHE A 59 -14.68 10.25 37.66
N ALA A 60 -15.09 11.25 38.46
CA ALA A 60 -14.31 12.47 38.67
C ALA A 60 -12.87 12.18 39.18
N SER A 61 -12.69 11.13 39.99
CA SER A 61 -11.36 10.74 40.47
C SER A 61 -10.45 10.08 39.42
N ILE A 62 -10.99 9.56 38.32
CA ILE A 62 -10.23 8.83 37.29
C ILE A 62 -10.35 9.44 35.88
N GLU A 63 -11.10 10.53 35.72
CA GLU A 63 -11.44 11.10 34.41
C GLU A 63 -10.18 11.43 33.60
N ASN A 64 -9.21 12.09 34.23
CA ASN A 64 -7.97 12.49 33.58
C ASN A 64 -7.14 11.28 33.11
N ASP A 65 -7.05 10.24 33.95
CA ASP A 65 -6.32 9.01 33.61
C ASP A 65 -7.00 8.29 32.45
N LEU A 66 -8.33 8.22 32.48
CA LEU A 66 -9.12 7.59 31.43
C LEU A 66 -9.02 8.36 30.10
N GLN A 67 -9.08 9.69 30.11
CA GLN A 67 -8.91 10.52 28.92
C GLN A 67 -7.50 10.36 28.34
N SER A 68 -6.47 10.32 29.19
CA SER A 68 -5.09 10.07 28.81
C SER A 68 -4.92 8.69 28.14
N ASP A 69 -5.49 7.64 28.72
CA ASP A 69 -5.42 6.28 28.16
C ASP A 69 -6.18 6.16 26.84
N ILE A 70 -7.33 6.82 26.70
CA ILE A 70 -8.08 6.88 25.44
C ILE A 70 -7.28 7.63 24.37
N ALA A 71 -6.60 8.72 24.73
CA ALA A 71 -5.74 9.44 23.79
C ALA A 71 -4.53 8.57 23.36
N LYS A 72 -3.92 7.86 24.32
CA LYS A 72 -2.71 7.06 24.12
C LYS A 72 -2.98 5.75 23.37
N TYR A 73 -4.08 5.07 23.68
CA TYR A 73 -4.43 3.74 23.15
C TYR A 73 -5.70 3.76 22.29
N GLY A 74 -6.26 4.93 21.98
CA GLY A 74 -7.44 5.04 21.15
C GLY A 74 -7.14 5.00 19.66
N SER A 75 -8.15 5.37 18.88
CA SER A 75 -8.10 5.40 17.42
C SER A 75 -7.02 6.33 16.87
N ALA A 76 -6.61 7.37 17.62
CA ALA A 76 -5.54 8.28 17.26
C ALA A 76 -4.17 7.59 17.13
N THR A 77 -3.92 6.54 17.92
CA THR A 77 -2.67 5.77 17.85
C THR A 77 -2.80 4.55 16.96
N PHE A 78 -3.94 3.84 17.01
CA PHE A 78 -4.14 2.62 16.23
C PHE A 78 -4.34 2.87 14.73
N ASN A 79 -5.01 3.96 14.32
CA ASN A 79 -5.23 4.22 12.91
C ASN A 79 -3.91 4.47 12.14
N PRO A 80 -2.97 5.29 12.64
CA PRO A 80 -1.65 5.42 12.00
C PRO A 80 -0.92 4.09 11.87
N ILE A 81 -0.89 3.28 12.93
CA ILE A 81 -0.23 1.96 12.89
C ILE A 81 -0.88 1.06 11.84
N LEU A 82 -2.21 1.01 11.80
CA LEU A 82 -2.96 0.24 10.81
C LEU A 82 -2.65 0.71 9.38
N ASN A 83 -2.65 2.02 9.14
CA ASN A 83 -2.34 2.59 7.83
C ASN A 83 -0.89 2.26 7.41
N GLU A 84 0.09 2.48 8.29
CA GLU A 84 1.51 2.22 8.05
C GLU A 84 1.78 0.73 7.76
N THR A 85 1.27 -0.17 8.61
CA THR A 85 1.44 -1.62 8.43
C THR A 85 0.77 -2.11 7.15
N THR A 86 -0.44 -1.63 6.85
CA THR A 86 -1.13 -2.02 5.61
C THR A 86 -0.41 -1.49 4.38
N PHE A 87 0.12 -0.27 4.42
CA PHE A 87 0.92 0.29 3.33
C PHE A 87 2.20 -0.50 3.08
N ILE A 88 2.98 -0.79 4.14
CA ILE A 88 4.22 -1.57 4.04
C ILE A 88 3.92 -2.93 3.40
N ASN A 89 2.89 -3.64 3.89
CA ASN A 89 2.49 -4.94 3.35
C ASN A 89 2.05 -4.84 1.90
N SER A 90 1.28 -3.81 1.54
CA SER A 90 0.82 -3.59 0.17
C SER A 90 1.97 -3.30 -0.78
N TYR A 91 2.98 -2.54 -0.33
CA TYR A 91 4.16 -2.25 -1.12
C TYR A 91 5.01 -3.52 -1.36
N SER A 92 5.23 -4.33 -0.31
CA SER A 92 5.94 -5.61 -0.46
C SER A 92 5.18 -6.60 -1.36
N LEU A 93 3.85 -6.61 -1.29
CA LEU A 93 2.99 -7.36 -2.22
C LEU A 93 3.17 -6.89 -3.66
N PHE A 94 3.16 -5.58 -3.90
CA PHE A 94 3.43 -5.00 -5.23
C PHE A 94 4.76 -5.48 -5.81
N GLU A 95 5.85 -5.42 -5.04
CA GLU A 95 7.17 -5.86 -5.52
C GLU A 95 7.17 -7.37 -5.83
N SER A 96 6.51 -8.17 -4.99
CA SER A 96 6.39 -9.62 -5.20
C SER A 96 5.60 -9.95 -6.46
N LEU A 97 4.48 -9.25 -6.69
CA LEU A 97 3.67 -9.41 -7.89
C LEU A 97 4.42 -8.95 -9.14
N LEU A 98 5.07 -7.78 -9.10
CA LEU A 98 5.89 -7.30 -10.22
C LEU A 98 6.99 -8.29 -10.58
N LYS A 99 7.68 -8.86 -9.58
CA LYS A 99 8.68 -9.91 -9.80
C LYS A 99 8.06 -11.10 -10.53
N LYS A 100 6.92 -11.59 -10.05
CA LYS A 100 6.22 -12.72 -10.64
C LYS A 100 5.81 -12.44 -12.08
N LEU A 101 5.41 -11.20 -12.41
CA LEU A 101 5.11 -10.79 -13.77
C LEU A 101 6.34 -10.85 -14.68
N CYS A 102 7.49 -10.35 -14.21
CA CYS A 102 8.75 -10.44 -14.93
C CYS A 102 9.20 -11.90 -15.12
N ASP A 103 9.05 -12.74 -14.10
CA ASP A 103 9.36 -14.18 -14.20
C ASP A 103 8.47 -14.85 -15.27
N LEU A 104 7.16 -14.59 -15.25
CA LEU A 104 6.21 -15.10 -16.25
C LEU A 104 6.55 -14.66 -17.68
N ALA A 105 7.00 -13.41 -17.84
CA ALA A 105 7.43 -12.90 -19.14
C ALA A 105 8.73 -13.57 -19.60
N ALA A 106 9.72 -13.70 -18.72
CA ALA A 106 10.99 -14.36 -19.01
C ALA A 106 10.80 -15.82 -19.45
N GLU A 107 9.87 -16.55 -18.81
CA GLU A 107 9.51 -17.92 -19.19
C GLU A 107 9.01 -18.04 -20.63
N GLN A 108 8.29 -17.03 -21.16
CA GLN A 108 7.77 -17.06 -22.54
C GLN A 108 8.89 -17.10 -23.58
N VAL A 109 10.07 -16.57 -23.24
CA VAL A 109 11.24 -16.51 -24.11
C VAL A 109 12.38 -17.44 -23.66
N GLY A 110 12.12 -18.32 -22.70
CA GLY A 110 13.12 -19.28 -22.19
C GLY A 110 14.27 -18.62 -21.41
N MET A 111 14.03 -17.45 -20.82
CA MET A 111 15.01 -16.72 -19.99
C MET A 111 14.67 -16.83 -18.50
N THR A 112 15.60 -16.40 -17.64
CA THR A 112 15.36 -16.23 -16.21
C THR A 112 15.54 -14.77 -15.84
N PHE A 113 14.51 -14.15 -15.25
CA PHE A 113 14.63 -12.82 -14.70
C PHE A 113 15.42 -12.86 -13.39
N ARG A 114 16.55 -12.14 -13.34
CA ARG A 114 17.31 -11.90 -12.11
C ARG A 114 17.46 -10.39 -11.94
N PRO A 115 16.78 -9.77 -10.96
CA PRO A 115 17.03 -8.37 -10.66
C PRO A 115 18.50 -8.21 -10.28
N LYS A 116 19.18 -7.18 -10.80
CA LYS A 116 20.53 -6.84 -10.32
C LYS A 116 20.42 -6.38 -8.86
N ASP A 117 21.29 -6.90 -8.00
CA ASP A 117 21.16 -6.85 -6.53
C ASP A 117 21.19 -5.45 -5.87
N LEU A 118 21.31 -4.35 -6.61
CA LEU A 118 21.43 -2.99 -6.04
C LEU A 118 20.72 -1.97 -6.93
N GLY A 119 19.46 -1.66 -6.64
CA GLY A 119 18.73 -0.65 -7.41
C GLY A 119 17.23 -0.56 -7.09
N ASN A 120 16.56 0.39 -7.74
CA ASN A 120 15.10 0.50 -7.68
C ASN A 120 14.46 -0.69 -8.41
N PHE A 121 13.92 -1.63 -7.65
CA PHE A 121 13.39 -2.89 -8.17
C PHE A 121 12.37 -2.69 -9.30
N ALA A 122 11.46 -1.71 -9.15
CA ALA A 122 10.46 -1.39 -10.17
C ALA A 122 11.10 -0.86 -11.47
N GLU A 123 12.18 -0.10 -11.39
CA GLU A 123 12.90 0.38 -12.58
C GLU A 123 13.65 -0.76 -13.27
N SER A 124 14.29 -1.64 -12.50
CA SER A 124 14.97 -2.82 -13.06
C SER A 124 14.00 -3.74 -13.78
N CYS A 125 12.81 -3.96 -13.21
CA CYS A 125 11.73 -4.71 -13.86
C CYS A 125 11.26 -4.01 -15.14
N THR A 126 11.02 -2.70 -15.08
CA THR A 126 10.55 -1.91 -16.24
C THR A 126 11.58 -1.94 -17.38
N ALA A 127 12.86 -1.74 -17.06
CA ALA A 127 13.93 -1.81 -18.04
C ALA A 127 14.03 -3.18 -18.70
N PHE A 128 13.94 -4.27 -17.91
CA PHE A 128 13.92 -5.64 -18.44
C PHE A 128 12.73 -5.86 -19.40
N LEU A 129 11.55 -5.40 -19.03
CA LEU A 129 10.36 -5.52 -19.86
C LEU A 129 10.50 -4.71 -21.17
N GLU A 130 11.04 -3.50 -21.11
CA GLU A 130 11.27 -2.68 -22.30
C GLU A 130 12.37 -3.26 -23.21
N SER A 131 13.48 -3.75 -22.65
CA SER A 131 14.63 -4.21 -23.45
C SER A 131 14.49 -5.65 -23.94
N GLU A 132 14.14 -6.59 -23.07
CA GLU A 132 14.16 -8.02 -23.37
C GLU A 132 12.81 -8.52 -23.89
N MET A 133 11.70 -7.94 -23.42
CA MET A 133 10.35 -8.32 -23.87
C MET A 133 9.82 -7.41 -25.00
N GLU A 134 10.56 -6.35 -25.32
CA GLU A 134 10.25 -5.37 -26.38
C GLU A 134 8.84 -4.75 -26.22
N ILE A 135 8.38 -4.53 -24.98
CA ILE A 135 7.11 -3.84 -24.73
C ILE A 135 7.34 -2.35 -24.44
N ASP A 136 6.59 -1.47 -25.11
CA ASP A 136 6.66 -0.04 -24.84
C ASP A 136 5.97 0.29 -23.50
N LEU A 137 6.71 0.81 -22.51
CA LEU A 137 6.16 1.24 -21.21
C LEU A 137 6.26 2.75 -21.00
N SER A 138 6.46 3.53 -22.07
CA SER A 138 6.59 4.99 -22.01
C SER A 138 5.43 5.68 -21.29
N ALA A 139 4.19 5.21 -21.50
CA ALA A 139 2.99 5.72 -20.86
C ALA A 139 2.96 5.49 -19.33
N LEU A 140 3.74 4.54 -18.81
CA LEU A 140 3.82 4.23 -17.38
C LEU A 140 4.93 5.00 -16.64
N LYS A 141 5.76 5.79 -17.35
CA LYS A 141 6.83 6.59 -16.72
C LYS A 141 6.34 7.51 -15.59
N PRO A 142 5.17 8.20 -15.70
CA PRO A 142 4.63 8.99 -14.59
C PRO A 142 4.33 8.13 -13.35
N SER A 143 3.63 7.00 -13.54
CA SER A 143 3.31 6.06 -12.46
C SER A 143 4.57 5.46 -11.83
N LEU A 144 5.58 5.13 -12.65
CA LEU A 144 6.86 4.65 -12.15
C LEU A 144 7.56 5.69 -11.26
N LYS A 145 7.52 6.97 -11.65
CA LYS A 145 8.06 8.07 -10.84
C LYS A 145 7.37 8.15 -9.48
N GLU A 146 6.05 8.03 -9.46
CA GLU A 146 5.26 8.05 -8.24
C GLU A 146 5.54 6.83 -7.34
N LEU A 147 5.66 5.63 -7.92
CA LEU A 147 6.08 4.41 -7.20
C LEU A 147 7.45 4.56 -6.52
N LYS A 148 8.36 5.38 -7.06
CA LYS A 148 9.63 5.70 -6.38
C LYS A 148 9.40 6.48 -5.09
N ILE A 149 8.44 7.40 -5.07
CA ILE A 149 8.09 8.16 -3.87
C ILE A 149 7.52 7.22 -2.81
N TYR A 150 6.59 6.33 -3.20
CA TYR A 150 6.08 5.29 -2.31
C TYR A 150 7.18 4.39 -1.74
N ARG A 151 8.17 3.99 -2.56
CA ARG A 151 9.35 3.25 -2.08
C ARG A 151 10.11 4.01 -1.00
N GLN A 152 10.41 5.29 -1.22
CA GLN A 152 11.14 6.11 -0.26
C GLN A 152 10.38 6.21 1.08
N ILE A 153 9.06 6.39 1.01
CA ILE A 153 8.18 6.41 2.18
C ILE A 153 8.23 5.06 2.91
N GLN A 154 8.08 3.94 2.19
CA GLN A 154 8.13 2.59 2.77
C GLN A 154 9.48 2.32 3.44
N SER A 155 10.58 2.69 2.78
CA SER A 155 11.93 2.49 3.32
C SER A 155 12.11 3.26 4.64
N ARG A 156 11.60 4.50 4.74
CA ARG A 156 11.64 5.27 5.99
C ARG A 156 10.78 4.68 7.09
N LEU A 157 9.60 4.15 6.75
CA LEU A 157 8.71 3.51 7.73
C LEU A 157 9.29 2.20 8.27
N VAL A 158 9.87 1.35 7.39
CA VAL A 158 10.41 0.03 7.77
C VAL A 158 11.72 0.16 8.55
N HIS A 159 12.67 0.94 8.03
CA HIS A 159 14.01 0.97 8.59
C HIS A 159 14.15 1.91 9.78
N LYS A 160 13.07 2.61 10.18
CA LYS A 160 13.08 3.66 11.22
C LYS A 160 14.36 4.49 11.13
N GLU A 161 14.72 4.94 9.93
CA GLU A 161 15.89 5.82 9.71
C GLU A 161 15.60 7.20 10.33
N GLN A 162 15.55 7.26 11.66
CA GLN A 162 15.36 8.45 12.47
C GLN A 162 16.62 9.34 12.47
N GLU A 163 17.74 8.86 11.90
CA GLU A 163 19.04 9.53 11.99
C GLU A 163 19.56 10.07 10.64
N LYS A 164 18.84 9.86 9.51
CA LYS A 164 19.20 10.46 8.23
C LYS A 164 18.22 11.58 7.87
N LYS A 165 18.78 12.78 7.72
CA LYS A 165 18.06 13.97 7.24
C LYS A 165 17.19 13.61 6.03
N MET A 166 15.95 14.09 6.06
CA MET A 166 15.00 13.81 4.98
C MET A 166 15.51 14.40 3.67
N ASP A 167 15.33 13.67 2.57
CA ASP A 167 15.56 14.24 1.26
C ASP A 167 14.62 15.45 1.07
N PRO A 168 15.10 16.62 0.63
CA PRO A 168 14.27 17.82 0.53
C PRO A 168 13.04 17.66 -0.38
N GLN A 169 13.12 16.82 -1.42
CA GLN A 169 11.97 16.58 -2.29
C GLN A 169 10.90 15.77 -1.54
N LEU A 170 11.32 14.77 -0.78
CA LEU A 170 10.42 13.99 0.07
C LEU A 170 9.83 14.84 1.20
N GLU A 171 10.62 15.71 1.84
CA GLU A 171 10.12 16.62 2.86
C GLU A 171 9.04 17.56 2.30
N ASN A 172 9.29 18.15 1.13
CA ASN A 172 8.32 19.02 0.46
C ASN A 172 7.04 18.25 0.08
N PHE A 173 7.19 17.02 -0.42
CA PHE A 173 6.06 16.15 -0.72
C PHE A 173 5.21 15.88 0.53
N LEU A 174 5.84 15.45 1.63
CA LEU A 174 5.14 15.13 2.88
C LEU A 174 4.50 16.36 3.53
N SER A 175 5.19 17.52 3.49
CA SER A 175 4.68 18.76 4.09
C SER A 175 3.48 19.34 3.32
N GLY A 176 3.44 19.13 2.00
CA GLY A 176 2.34 19.56 1.14
C GLY A 176 1.19 18.56 1.03
N ASN A 177 1.32 17.36 1.59
CA ASN A 177 0.37 16.28 1.41
C ASN A 177 -0.48 16.05 2.69
N THR A 178 -1.80 16.13 2.52
CA THR A 178 -2.77 16.05 3.62
C THR A 178 -2.85 14.69 4.28
N HIS A 179 -2.37 13.63 3.63
CA HIS A 179 -2.41 12.28 4.14
C HIS A 179 -1.40 12.01 5.27
N PHE A 180 -0.41 12.89 5.42
CA PHE A 180 0.66 12.74 6.39
C PHE A 180 0.53 13.73 7.55
N ARG A 181 1.13 13.33 8.67
CA ARG A 181 1.38 14.22 9.80
C ARG A 181 2.81 14.01 10.28
N LEU A 182 3.47 15.11 10.59
CA LEU A 182 4.83 15.09 11.14
C LEU A 182 4.73 14.86 12.65
N ARG A 183 5.56 13.96 13.20
CA ARG A 183 5.53 13.59 14.61
C ARG A 183 6.26 14.60 15.50
N ASN A 184 7.19 15.36 14.95
CA ASN A 184 7.97 16.35 15.67
C ASN A 184 8.14 17.64 14.88
N ALA A 185 8.40 18.75 15.59
CA ALA A 185 8.69 20.05 14.97
C ALA A 185 9.97 20.03 14.13
N ALA A 186 10.89 19.11 14.43
CA ALA A 186 12.11 18.86 13.65
C ALA A 186 11.84 18.17 12.30
N LYS A 187 10.60 17.69 12.06
CA LYS A 187 10.16 17.02 10.82
C LYS A 187 10.94 15.76 10.44
N GLU A 188 11.61 15.13 11.40
CA GLU A 188 12.47 13.96 11.15
C GLU A 188 11.68 12.65 11.08
N SER A 189 10.42 12.67 11.52
CA SER A 189 9.53 11.52 11.46
C SER A 189 8.10 11.90 11.13
N PHE A 190 7.40 10.99 10.47
CA PHE A 190 6.02 11.17 10.00
C PHE A 190 5.18 9.93 10.32
N TYR A 191 3.88 10.04 10.08
CA TYR A 191 2.96 8.91 10.01
C TYR A 191 1.89 9.12 8.95
N ILE A 192 1.36 8.00 8.45
CA ILE A 192 0.23 7.99 7.52
C ILE A 192 -1.05 8.17 8.33
N TYR A 193 -1.63 9.37 8.29
CA TYR A 193 -2.85 9.70 9.03
C TYR A 193 -4.11 9.30 8.26
N ASP A 194 -4.11 9.55 6.96
CA ASP A 194 -5.25 9.31 6.09
C ASP A 194 -5.13 7.94 5.40
N PRO A 195 -6.12 7.03 5.56
CA PRO A 195 -6.11 5.74 4.85
C PRO A 195 -6.15 5.90 3.33
N GLN A 196 -6.63 7.04 2.81
CA GLN A 196 -6.76 7.26 1.37
C GLN A 196 -5.42 7.11 0.65
N PHE A 197 -4.31 7.48 1.29
CA PHE A 197 -2.96 7.26 0.76
C PHE A 197 -2.66 5.79 0.45
N VAL A 198 -3.12 4.87 1.31
CA VAL A 198 -2.91 3.43 1.11
C VAL A 198 -3.77 2.93 -0.05
N ILE A 199 -5.00 3.45 -0.17
CA ILE A 199 -5.92 3.11 -1.25
C ILE A 199 -5.37 3.60 -2.59
N GLU A 200 -4.92 4.85 -2.66
CA GLU A 200 -4.30 5.45 -3.84
C GLU A 200 -3.05 4.66 -4.29
N PHE A 201 -2.22 4.23 -3.34
CA PHE A 201 -1.11 3.32 -3.63
C PHE A 201 -1.59 2.00 -4.26
N CYS A 202 -2.56 1.33 -3.64
CA CYS A 202 -3.11 0.08 -4.15
C CYS A 202 -3.67 0.23 -5.56
N ASP A 203 -4.43 1.30 -5.82
CA ASP A 203 -5.00 1.59 -7.14
C ASP A 203 -3.91 1.85 -8.19
N LEU A 204 -2.88 2.63 -7.83
CA LEU A 204 -1.74 2.90 -8.72
C LEU A 204 -0.98 1.61 -9.04
N ALA A 205 -0.65 0.81 -8.02
CA ALA A 205 0.10 -0.45 -8.17
C ALA A 205 -0.69 -1.46 -9.00
N ASN A 206 -1.99 -1.58 -8.74
CA ASN A 206 -2.92 -2.39 -9.49
C ASN A 206 -2.93 -1.98 -10.97
N LYS A 207 -3.21 -0.71 -11.25
CA LYS A 207 -3.23 -0.16 -12.63
C LYS A 207 -1.89 -0.36 -13.35
N TYR A 208 -0.77 -0.16 -12.65
CA TYR A 208 0.57 -0.36 -13.19
C TYR A 208 0.78 -1.79 -13.67
N LEU A 209 0.54 -2.76 -12.77
CA LEU A 209 0.71 -4.19 -13.07
C LEU A 209 -0.28 -4.67 -14.13
N SER A 210 -1.53 -4.22 -14.07
CA SER A 210 -2.55 -4.55 -15.08
C SER A 210 -2.16 -4.06 -16.47
N THR A 211 -1.64 -2.84 -16.58
CA THR A 211 -1.22 -2.27 -17.87
C THR A 211 -0.06 -3.07 -18.47
N ILE A 212 0.93 -3.46 -17.64
CA ILE A 212 2.03 -4.32 -18.09
C ILE A 212 1.49 -5.68 -18.52
N SER A 213 0.65 -6.30 -17.69
CA SER A 213 0.07 -7.62 -17.99
C SER A 213 -0.69 -7.61 -19.31
N GLN A 214 -1.50 -6.58 -19.58
CA GLN A 214 -2.22 -6.43 -20.84
C GLN A 214 -1.29 -6.24 -22.05
N LYS A 215 -0.16 -5.55 -21.89
CA LYS A 215 0.84 -5.41 -22.97
C LYS A 215 1.55 -6.74 -23.23
N LEU A 216 1.88 -7.50 -22.18
CA LEU A 216 2.45 -8.83 -22.31
C LEU A 216 1.48 -9.82 -22.95
N ASP A 217 0.19 -9.78 -22.59
CA ASP A 217 -0.86 -10.61 -23.19
C ASP A 217 -0.96 -10.40 -24.70
N LYS A 218 -0.84 -9.15 -25.16
CA LYS A 218 -0.81 -8.81 -26.59
C LYS A 218 0.47 -9.28 -27.28
N ARG A 219 1.61 -9.23 -26.58
CA ARG A 219 2.91 -9.68 -27.12
C ARG A 219 2.99 -11.20 -27.23
N PHE A 220 2.41 -11.90 -26.26
CA PHE A 220 2.44 -13.35 -26.09
C PHE A 220 1.00 -13.90 -25.97
N PRO A 221 0.21 -13.85 -27.05
CA PRO A 221 -1.16 -14.36 -27.01
C PRO A 221 -1.18 -15.87 -26.71
N PRO A 222 -2.26 -16.40 -26.12
CA PRO A 222 -2.40 -17.83 -25.88
C PRO A 222 -2.25 -18.60 -27.20
N ARG A 223 -1.39 -19.64 -27.17
CA ARG A 223 -1.17 -20.56 -28.30
C ARG A 223 -2.26 -21.61 -28.36
#